data_AF-A0A510E1A9-F1
#
_entry.id   AF-A0A510E1A9-F1
#
_cell.length_a   1.000
_cell.length_b   1.000
_cell.length_c   1.000
_cell.angle_alpha   90.00
_cell.angle_beta   90.00
_cell.angle_gamma   90.00
#
_symmetry.space_group_name_H-M   'P 1'
#
loop_
_entity.id
_entity.type
_entity.pdbx_description
1 polymer ?
#
loop_
_entity_poly.entity_id
_entity_poly.type
_entity_poly.pdbx_seq_one_letter_code
_entity_poly.pdbx_strand_id
1 'polypeptide(L)'
;MADYLKSEGIDSLGIKGIKRYSKSLLHDILVHCLVNGFSIKRGEFVGSHPVQEMGISLYYLSSSGEPLHYALEKDSTCSIDIKLPEFPKFLIDMNLWGYLTEEERTDLVRQLGLSISVIRRYYWDGNLRVVNPPQELFQLLSHMFKGFSFVLETEEGIHEGIVLDPYGEYEIDETTIREAQTFIIGGIVDKGKRFDRATEFLTRVSGYSHLKRYKIALRSSVIGVPDRINKILEILLLVRSSYSLEKAILETQNNSDKISRARFEINKGRDIGWLGINQKMLEKLSNSDKKSNKKEG
;
A
#
# COMPACT_ATOMS: atom_id res chain seq x y z
N MET A 1 -8.86 -18.27 1.92
CA MET A 1 -7.89 -19.38 1.70
C MET A 1 -8.18 -20.56 2.60
N ALA A 2 -8.25 -20.38 3.92
CA ALA A 2 -8.59 -21.47 4.86
C ALA A 2 -9.87 -22.22 4.44
N ASP A 3 -10.93 -21.48 4.16
CA ASP A 3 -12.23 -22.08 3.79
C ASP A 3 -12.16 -22.87 2.49
N TYR A 4 -11.41 -22.37 1.50
CA TYR A 4 -11.12 -23.09 0.25
C TYR A 4 -10.37 -24.40 0.52
N LEU A 5 -9.31 -24.38 1.33
CA LEU A 5 -8.57 -25.60 1.67
C LEU A 5 -9.47 -26.62 2.38
N LYS A 6 -10.31 -26.16 3.32
CA LYS A 6 -11.27 -27.02 4.02
C LYS A 6 -12.33 -27.59 3.09
N SER A 7 -12.85 -26.82 2.13
CA SER A 7 -13.83 -27.33 1.17
C SER A 7 -13.23 -28.41 0.26
N GLU A 8 -11.93 -28.30 -0.04
CA GLU A 8 -11.16 -29.31 -0.77
C GLU A 8 -10.70 -30.49 0.10
N GLY A 9 -11.06 -30.52 1.40
CA GLY A 9 -10.65 -31.57 2.33
C GLY A 9 -9.16 -31.55 2.68
N ILE A 10 -8.52 -30.39 2.56
CA ILE A 10 -7.10 -30.17 2.86
C ILE A 10 -6.98 -29.56 4.26
N ASP A 11 -6.50 -30.34 5.22
CA ASP A 11 -6.20 -29.91 6.60
C ASP A 11 -4.72 -29.60 6.84
N SER A 12 -3.86 -30.04 5.92
CA SER A 12 -2.42 -29.96 6.00
C SER A 12 -1.82 -29.65 4.63
N LEU A 13 -0.88 -28.71 4.58
CA LEU A 13 -0.27 -28.25 3.33
C LEU A 13 1.23 -28.01 3.49
N GLY A 14 2.01 -28.61 2.61
CA GLY A 14 3.44 -28.35 2.48
C GLY A 14 3.73 -27.04 1.75
N ILE A 15 4.67 -26.24 2.24
CA ILE A 15 5.10 -24.98 1.64
C ILE A 15 6.60 -24.97 1.36
N LYS A 16 6.99 -24.41 0.21
CA LYS A 16 8.40 -24.21 -0.15
C LYS A 16 8.56 -22.98 -1.05
N GLY A 17 9.60 -22.20 -0.78
CA GLY A 17 10.04 -21.14 -1.70
C GLY A 17 9.09 -19.95 -1.84
N ILE A 18 8.13 -19.77 -0.93
CA ILE A 18 7.25 -18.60 -0.94
C ILE A 18 7.89 -17.40 -0.23
N LYS A 19 7.81 -16.24 -0.88
CA LYS A 19 8.14 -14.96 -0.26
C LYS A 19 7.05 -14.58 0.74
N ARG A 20 7.45 -14.06 1.90
CA ARG A 20 6.52 -13.54 2.91
C ARG A 20 6.10 -12.11 2.58
N TYR A 21 4.80 -11.82 2.65
CA TYR A 21 4.23 -10.48 2.48
C TYR A 21 3.56 -10.00 3.77
N SER A 22 2.83 -10.88 4.42
CA SER A 22 2.03 -10.60 5.61
C SER A 22 2.50 -11.43 6.81
N LYS A 23 1.78 -11.29 7.93
CA LYS A 23 1.98 -12.16 9.10
C LYS A 23 1.35 -13.54 8.91
N SER A 24 0.37 -13.71 8.01
CA SER A 24 -0.32 -14.97 7.77
C SER A 24 0.29 -15.73 6.61
N LEU A 25 0.66 -17.00 6.82
CA LEU A 25 1.09 -17.90 5.74
C LEU A 25 -0.06 -18.21 4.79
N LEU A 26 -1.28 -18.39 5.27
CA LEU A 26 -2.44 -18.61 4.40
C LEU A 26 -2.68 -17.44 3.44
N HIS A 27 -2.52 -16.21 3.92
CA HIS A 27 -2.61 -15.02 3.07
C HIS A 27 -1.52 -15.00 2.00
N ASP A 28 -0.29 -15.28 2.39
CA ASP A 28 0.84 -15.28 1.45
C ASP A 28 0.70 -16.38 0.40
N ILE A 29 0.26 -17.58 0.79
CA ILE A 29 -0.05 -18.69 -0.13
C ILE A 29 -1.10 -18.24 -1.15
N LEU A 30 -2.19 -17.63 -0.70
CA LEU A 30 -3.24 -17.11 -1.58
C LEU A 30 -2.66 -16.13 -2.62
N VAL A 31 -1.88 -15.15 -2.17
CA VAL A 31 -1.23 -14.19 -3.08
C VAL A 31 -0.36 -14.91 -4.10
N HIS A 32 0.47 -15.88 -3.67
CA HIS A 32 1.33 -16.63 -4.59
C HIS A 32 0.55 -17.44 -5.63
N CYS A 33 -0.58 -18.03 -5.24
CA CYS A 33 -1.47 -18.72 -6.18
C CYS A 33 -2.06 -17.74 -7.20
N LEU A 34 -2.49 -16.56 -6.77
CA LEU A 34 -3.14 -15.57 -7.63
C LEU A 34 -2.18 -14.92 -8.62
N VAL A 35 -0.94 -14.61 -8.21
CA VAL A 35 -0.07 -13.71 -9.00
C VAL A 35 1.31 -14.28 -9.31
N ASN A 36 1.76 -15.34 -8.63
CA ASN A 36 3.11 -15.90 -8.81
C ASN A 36 3.13 -17.28 -9.47
N GLY A 37 1.97 -17.79 -9.92
CA GLY A 37 1.86 -19.05 -10.63
C GLY A 37 2.17 -20.26 -9.75
N PHE A 38 1.78 -20.20 -8.48
CA PHE A 38 1.77 -21.36 -7.60
C PHE A 38 0.42 -22.05 -7.63
N SER A 39 0.42 -23.35 -7.36
CA SER A 39 -0.80 -24.15 -7.25
C SER A 39 -0.65 -25.20 -6.16
N ILE A 40 -1.78 -25.70 -5.68
CA ILE A 40 -1.80 -26.78 -4.70
C ILE A 40 -1.86 -28.10 -5.46
N LYS A 41 -0.86 -28.95 -5.23
CA LYS A 41 -0.73 -30.25 -5.88
C LYS A 41 -0.92 -31.36 -4.87
N ARG A 42 -1.68 -32.38 -5.27
CA ARG A 42 -1.79 -33.64 -4.56
C ARG A 42 -0.58 -34.50 -4.89
N GLY A 43 0.01 -35.13 -3.87
CA GLY A 43 1.19 -35.98 -4.02
C GLY A 43 1.63 -36.56 -2.68
N GLU A 44 2.85 -37.09 -2.64
CA GLU A 44 3.48 -37.55 -1.40
C GLU A 44 4.61 -36.60 -1.06
N PHE A 45 4.47 -35.91 0.05
CA PHE A 45 5.45 -34.94 0.53
C PHE A 45 5.79 -35.22 1.99
N VAL A 46 6.87 -34.61 2.45
CA VAL A 46 7.27 -34.63 3.86
C VAL A 46 7.53 -33.20 4.30
N GLY A 47 7.04 -32.83 5.48
CA GLY A 47 7.25 -31.50 6.03
C GLY A 47 7.46 -31.48 7.53
N SER A 48 8.03 -30.37 8.00
CA SER A 48 8.39 -30.16 9.41
C SER A 48 7.99 -28.76 9.88
N HIS A 49 8.05 -28.57 11.21
CA HIS A 49 7.78 -27.29 11.87
C HIS A 49 6.39 -26.71 11.54
N PRO A 50 5.31 -27.42 11.88
CA PRO A 50 3.96 -26.97 11.53
C PRO A 50 3.63 -25.63 12.19
N VAL A 51 3.02 -24.75 11.40
CA VAL A 51 2.35 -23.53 11.86
C VAL A 51 0.85 -23.73 11.70
N GLN A 52 0.10 -23.54 12.79
CA GLN A 52 -1.35 -23.62 12.78
C GLN A 52 -1.96 -22.26 12.45
N GLU A 53 -2.72 -22.18 11.37
CA GLU A 53 -3.50 -20.98 11.01
C GLU A 53 -4.92 -21.35 10.61
N MET A 54 -5.92 -20.77 11.29
CA MET A 54 -7.35 -20.96 10.95
C MET A 54 -7.79 -22.44 10.82
N GLY A 55 -7.14 -23.35 11.56
CA GLY A 55 -7.42 -24.80 11.51
C GLY A 55 -6.76 -25.54 10.34
N ILE A 56 -5.77 -24.93 9.67
CA ILE A 56 -4.91 -25.57 8.68
C ILE A 56 -3.49 -25.70 9.25
N SER A 57 -2.91 -26.88 9.09
CA SER A 57 -1.52 -27.19 9.48
C SER A 57 -0.58 -26.91 8.31
N LEU A 58 0.28 -25.90 8.42
CA LEU A 58 1.20 -25.50 7.36
C LEU A 58 2.61 -25.95 7.67
N TYR A 59 3.21 -26.76 6.80
CA TYR A 59 4.51 -27.40 7.03
C TYR A 59 5.56 -26.90 6.03
N TYR A 60 6.77 -26.63 6.49
CA TYR A 60 7.88 -26.40 5.57
C TYR A 60 8.36 -27.74 4.99
N LEU A 61 8.42 -27.86 3.67
CA LEU A 61 8.87 -29.10 3.03
C LEU A 61 10.32 -29.44 3.42
N SER A 62 10.54 -30.70 3.81
CA SER A 62 11.82 -31.21 4.30
C SER A 62 12.02 -32.68 3.95
N SER A 63 13.25 -33.19 4.13
CA SER A 63 13.57 -34.60 3.92
C SER A 63 13.11 -35.53 5.05
N SER A 64 12.72 -34.96 6.20
CA SER A 64 12.22 -35.68 7.36
C SER A 64 11.07 -34.89 8.00
N GLY A 65 10.16 -35.58 8.69
CA GLY A 65 8.99 -34.97 9.32
C GLY A 65 7.73 -35.79 9.07
N GLU A 66 6.60 -35.10 9.03
CA GLU A 66 5.28 -35.71 8.84
C GLU A 66 4.96 -35.89 7.35
N PRO A 67 4.33 -37.01 6.96
CA PRO A 67 3.86 -37.21 5.60
C PRO A 67 2.69 -36.25 5.31
N LEU A 68 2.67 -35.68 4.11
CA LEU A 68 1.67 -34.73 3.64
C LEU A 68 1.15 -35.17 2.27
N HIS A 69 -0.15 -34.94 2.04
CA HIS A 69 -0.79 -35.28 0.77
C HIS A 69 -0.88 -34.11 -0.21
N TYR A 70 -0.58 -32.90 0.25
CA TYR A 70 -0.68 -31.69 -0.54
C TYR A 70 0.53 -30.79 -0.30
N ALA A 71 1.03 -30.17 -1.37
CA ALA A 71 2.03 -29.14 -1.28
C ALA A 71 1.80 -28.02 -2.31
N LEU A 72 2.34 -26.86 -1.99
CA LEU A 72 2.38 -25.73 -2.89
C LEU A 72 3.58 -25.87 -3.84
N GLU A 73 3.30 -25.89 -5.14
CA GLU A 73 4.30 -25.99 -6.19
C GLU A 73 4.12 -24.90 -7.25
N LYS A 74 5.21 -24.58 -7.96
CA LYS A 74 5.16 -23.62 -9.06
C LYS A 74 4.59 -24.32 -10.30
N ASP A 75 3.36 -23.97 -10.65
CA ASP A 75 2.68 -24.44 -11.85
C ASP A 75 1.67 -23.36 -12.27
N SER A 76 1.97 -22.73 -13.41
CA SER A 76 1.19 -21.61 -13.96
C SER A 76 -0.11 -22.03 -14.66
N THR A 77 -0.44 -23.32 -14.67
CA THR A 77 -1.62 -23.85 -15.40
C THR A 77 -2.87 -24.01 -14.54
N CYS A 78 -2.74 -23.94 -13.22
CA CYS A 78 -3.84 -24.19 -12.29
C CYS A 78 -4.37 -22.87 -11.72
N SER A 79 -5.68 -22.67 -11.82
CA SER A 79 -6.39 -21.58 -11.17
C SER A 79 -7.04 -22.08 -9.89
N ILE A 80 -7.01 -21.26 -8.83
CA ILE A 80 -7.76 -21.50 -7.61
C ILE A 80 -9.12 -20.82 -7.73
N ASP A 81 -10.20 -21.58 -7.60
CA ASP A 81 -11.56 -21.03 -7.57
C ASP A 81 -11.89 -20.58 -6.15
N ILE A 82 -11.54 -19.33 -5.84
CA ILE A 82 -11.80 -18.73 -4.55
C ILE A 82 -12.53 -17.40 -4.74
N LYS A 83 -13.57 -17.17 -3.92
CA LYS A 83 -14.23 -15.86 -3.86
C LYS A 83 -13.28 -14.84 -3.22
N LEU A 84 -12.76 -13.94 -4.04
CA LEU A 84 -11.87 -12.87 -3.61
C LEU A 84 -12.66 -11.67 -3.05
N PRO A 85 -12.08 -10.93 -2.09
CA PRO A 85 -12.71 -9.73 -1.57
C PRO A 85 -12.70 -8.63 -2.64
N GLU A 86 -13.89 -8.19 -3.06
CA GLU A 86 -14.02 -7.07 -3.99
C GLU A 86 -13.59 -5.74 -3.35
N PHE A 87 -13.86 -5.57 -2.06
CA PHE A 87 -13.59 -4.33 -1.32
C PHE A 87 -12.59 -4.54 -0.17
N PRO A 88 -11.85 -3.48 0.20
CA PRO A 88 -11.87 -2.14 -0.38
C PRO A 88 -11.15 -2.07 -1.75
N LYS A 89 -11.51 -1.08 -2.57
CA LYS A 89 -10.81 -0.72 -3.81
C LYS A 89 -9.99 0.54 -3.58
N PHE A 90 -8.75 0.53 -4.07
CA PHE A 90 -7.86 1.68 -4.09
C PHE A 90 -7.59 2.05 -5.54
N LEU A 91 -8.16 3.18 -5.97
CA LEU A 91 -8.09 3.68 -7.33
C LEU A 91 -6.98 4.72 -7.42
N ILE A 92 -5.98 4.46 -8.26
CA ILE A 92 -4.92 5.44 -8.58
C ILE A 92 -5.33 6.16 -9.87
N ASP A 93 -5.75 7.42 -9.77
CA ASP A 93 -6.14 8.20 -10.95
C ASP A 93 -4.91 8.83 -11.64
N MET A 94 -4.69 8.44 -12.89
CA MET A 94 -3.59 8.91 -13.73
C MET A 94 -3.98 9.96 -14.77
N ASN A 95 -5.17 10.57 -14.67
CA ASN A 95 -5.67 11.55 -15.65
C ASN A 95 -4.72 12.75 -15.87
N LEU A 96 -3.89 13.10 -14.88
CA LEU A 96 -2.90 14.18 -15.02
C LEU A 96 -1.50 13.72 -15.51
N TRP A 97 -1.36 12.49 -15.98
CA TRP A 97 -0.08 11.95 -16.50
C TRP A 97 0.60 12.86 -17.53
N GLY A 98 -0.20 13.48 -18.41
CA GLY A 98 0.29 14.39 -19.44
C GLY A 98 1.01 15.64 -18.90
N TYR A 99 0.72 16.05 -17.66
CA TYR A 99 1.32 17.22 -17.02
C TYR A 99 2.64 16.92 -16.30
N LEU A 100 2.94 15.64 -16.06
CA LEU A 100 4.15 15.21 -15.38
C LEU A 100 5.37 15.30 -16.29
N THR A 101 6.50 15.66 -15.71
CA THR A 101 7.82 15.45 -16.32
C THR A 101 8.19 13.97 -16.37
N GLU A 102 9.19 13.62 -17.18
CA GLU A 102 9.74 12.26 -17.22
C GLU A 102 10.22 11.75 -15.85
N GLU A 103 10.82 12.62 -15.03
CA GLU A 103 11.26 12.27 -13.68
C GLU A 103 10.07 11.97 -12.76
N GLU A 104 9.03 12.81 -12.80
CA GLU A 104 7.82 12.61 -12.01
C GLU A 104 7.03 11.38 -12.48
N ARG A 105 6.95 11.12 -13.79
CA ARG A 105 6.36 9.89 -14.36
C ARG A 105 7.09 8.66 -13.86
N THR A 106 8.42 8.69 -13.89
CA THR A 106 9.25 7.59 -13.38
C THR A 106 9.03 7.38 -11.88
N ASP A 107 8.92 8.45 -11.09
CA ASP A 107 8.60 8.33 -9.66
C ASP A 107 7.19 7.82 -9.41
N LEU A 108 6.20 8.25 -10.18
CA LEU A 108 4.84 7.75 -10.10
C LEU A 108 4.76 6.24 -10.41
N VAL A 109 5.41 5.77 -11.47
CA VAL A 109 5.49 4.33 -11.80
C VAL A 109 6.15 3.55 -10.66
N ARG A 110 7.22 4.11 -10.06
CA ARG A 110 7.88 3.51 -8.91
C ARG A 110 6.93 3.42 -7.70
N GLN A 111 6.20 4.48 -7.40
CA GLN A 111 5.23 4.51 -6.32
C GLN A 111 4.09 3.51 -6.56
N LEU A 112 3.63 3.34 -7.80
CA LEU A 112 2.64 2.33 -8.16
C LEU A 112 3.15 0.91 -7.89
N GLY A 113 4.36 0.55 -8.36
CA GLY A 113 4.93 -0.78 -8.08
C GLY A 113 5.19 -1.05 -6.60
N LEU A 114 5.58 -0.02 -5.83
CA LEU A 114 5.65 -0.11 -4.37
C LEU A 114 4.27 -0.31 -3.74
N SER A 115 3.22 0.31 -4.30
CA SER A 115 1.84 0.15 -3.84
C SER A 115 1.34 -1.29 -4.01
N ILE A 116 1.75 -1.98 -5.09
CA ILE A 116 1.48 -3.43 -5.27
C ILE A 116 2.11 -4.24 -4.13
N SER A 117 3.34 -3.91 -3.73
CA SER A 117 3.97 -4.59 -2.59
C SER A 117 3.26 -4.28 -1.25
N VAL A 118 2.71 -3.08 -1.10
CA VAL A 118 1.96 -2.67 0.09
C VAL A 118 0.62 -3.39 0.19
N ILE A 119 -0.16 -3.46 -0.90
CA ILE A 119 -1.49 -4.07 -0.90
C ILE A 119 -1.41 -5.57 -0.59
N ARG A 120 -0.39 -6.28 -1.10
CA ARG A 120 -0.17 -7.72 -0.86
C ARG A 120 0.02 -8.11 0.60
N ARG A 121 0.29 -7.15 1.50
CA ARG A 121 0.43 -7.44 2.93
C ARG A 121 -0.90 -7.57 3.66
N TYR A 122 -1.99 -7.15 3.02
CA TYR A 122 -3.33 -7.06 3.61
C TYR A 122 -4.41 -7.69 2.71
N TYR A 123 -4.28 -7.50 1.40
CA TYR A 123 -5.19 -7.97 0.36
C TYR A 123 -4.37 -8.58 -0.79
N TRP A 124 -4.89 -8.57 -2.02
CA TRP A 124 -4.21 -9.01 -3.25
C TRP A 124 -4.22 -7.88 -4.28
N ASP A 125 -3.55 -8.08 -5.41
CA ASP A 125 -3.32 -7.00 -6.39
C ASP A 125 -4.61 -6.39 -6.94
N GLY A 126 -5.69 -7.18 -7.15
CA GLY A 126 -6.94 -6.67 -7.71
C GLY A 126 -7.70 -5.68 -6.83
N ASN A 127 -7.32 -5.51 -5.56
CA ASN A 127 -7.82 -4.42 -4.72
C ASN A 127 -7.16 -3.06 -5.02
N LEU A 128 -6.06 -3.04 -5.79
CA LEU A 128 -5.43 -1.84 -6.32
C LEU A 128 -5.73 -1.74 -7.82
N ARG A 129 -6.34 -0.64 -8.26
CA ARG A 129 -6.71 -0.42 -9.65
C ARG A 129 -6.20 0.91 -10.16
N VAL A 130 -5.99 1.00 -11.46
CA VAL A 130 -5.57 2.25 -12.11
C VAL A 130 -6.72 2.80 -12.95
N VAL A 131 -6.97 4.09 -12.81
CA VAL A 131 -7.97 4.82 -13.61
C VAL A 131 -7.23 5.70 -14.60
N ASN A 132 -7.73 5.75 -15.84
CA ASN A 132 -7.15 6.53 -16.93
C ASN A 132 -5.65 6.24 -17.16
N PRO A 133 -5.23 4.96 -17.25
CA PRO A 133 -3.82 4.63 -17.44
C PRO A 133 -3.30 5.18 -18.78
N PRO A 134 -2.11 5.79 -18.81
CA PRO A 134 -1.46 6.13 -20.08
C PRO A 134 -1.03 4.84 -20.81
N GLN A 135 -0.93 4.89 -22.13
CA GLN A 135 -0.66 3.72 -22.97
C GLN A 135 0.66 3.01 -22.58
N GLU A 136 1.66 3.78 -22.19
CA GLU A 136 2.99 3.30 -21.83
C GLU A 136 3.09 2.73 -20.40
N LEU A 137 2.05 2.86 -19.56
CA LEU A 137 2.13 2.53 -18.13
C LEU A 137 2.65 1.11 -17.87
N PHE A 138 2.00 0.12 -18.48
CA PHE A 138 2.30 -1.29 -18.22
C PHE A 138 3.67 -1.69 -18.74
N GLN A 139 4.13 -1.06 -19.83
CA GLN A 139 5.48 -1.26 -20.35
C GLN A 139 6.52 -0.69 -19.38
N LEU A 140 6.32 0.54 -18.89
CA LEU A 140 7.21 1.17 -17.92
C LEU A 140 7.25 0.39 -16.60
N LEU A 141 6.10 -0.06 -16.11
CA LEU A 141 5.99 -0.84 -14.88
C LEU A 141 6.72 -2.19 -15.01
N SER A 142 6.49 -2.91 -16.11
CA SER A 142 7.13 -4.20 -16.39
C SER A 142 8.65 -4.06 -16.56
N HIS A 143 9.10 -2.97 -17.18
CA HIS A 143 10.53 -2.67 -17.33
C HIS A 143 11.18 -2.36 -15.97
N MET A 144 10.57 -1.47 -15.19
CA MET A 144 11.09 -1.03 -13.90
C MET A 144 11.11 -2.16 -12.86
N PHE A 145 10.10 -3.03 -12.88
CA PHE A 145 9.95 -4.15 -11.95
C PHE A 145 10.17 -5.50 -12.65
N LYS A 146 11.20 -5.59 -13.52
CA LYS A 146 11.52 -6.82 -14.25
C LYS A 146 11.67 -8.02 -13.31
N GLY A 147 10.92 -9.10 -13.57
CA GLY A 147 10.90 -10.32 -12.76
C GLY A 147 9.92 -10.28 -11.58
N PHE A 148 9.21 -9.17 -11.37
CA PHE A 148 8.11 -9.08 -10.42
C PHE A 148 6.77 -9.31 -11.15
N SER A 149 6.12 -10.43 -10.86
CA SER A 149 4.77 -10.72 -11.36
C SER A 149 3.75 -9.87 -10.63
N PHE A 150 2.78 -9.31 -11.34
CA PHE A 150 1.65 -8.54 -10.81
C PHE A 150 0.40 -8.70 -11.67
N VAL A 151 -0.77 -8.47 -11.07
CA VAL A 151 -2.07 -8.47 -11.75
C VAL A 151 -2.75 -7.14 -11.43
N LEU A 152 -2.58 -6.14 -12.29
CA LEU A 152 -3.11 -4.81 -12.07
C LEU A 152 -4.29 -4.56 -13.01
N GLU A 153 -5.47 -4.36 -12.44
CA GLU A 153 -6.69 -4.09 -13.19
C GLU A 153 -6.86 -2.60 -13.46
N THR A 154 -7.56 -2.29 -14.53
CA THR A 154 -7.97 -0.93 -14.90
C THR A 154 -9.45 -0.73 -14.60
N GLU A 155 -9.81 0.46 -14.13
CA GLU A 155 -11.22 0.85 -13.95
C GLU A 155 -11.61 1.89 -15.01
N GLU A 156 -12.81 1.75 -15.56
CA GLU A 156 -13.40 2.77 -16.42
C GLU A 156 -14.03 3.87 -15.56
N GLY A 157 -13.32 4.98 -15.41
CA GLY A 157 -13.82 6.14 -14.68
C GLY A 157 -13.98 5.91 -13.17
N ILE A 158 -14.60 6.89 -12.52
CA ILE A 158 -14.83 6.92 -11.08
C ILE A 158 -16.27 7.36 -10.84
N HIS A 159 -17.05 6.51 -10.19
CA HIS A 159 -18.48 6.73 -9.96
C HIS A 159 -18.82 6.94 -8.48
N GLU A 160 -18.04 6.37 -7.58
CA GLU A 160 -18.27 6.42 -6.14
C GLU A 160 -16.96 6.28 -5.35
N GLY A 161 -17.01 6.62 -4.07
CA GLY A 161 -15.89 6.53 -3.15
C GLY A 161 -15.52 7.88 -2.53
N ILE A 162 -14.39 7.88 -1.83
CA ILE A 162 -13.84 9.09 -1.21
C ILE A 162 -12.56 9.51 -1.92
N VAL A 163 -12.42 10.81 -2.17
CA VAL A 163 -11.22 11.37 -2.80
C VAL A 163 -10.26 11.80 -1.70
N LEU A 164 -9.02 11.30 -1.76
CA LEU A 164 -7.95 11.74 -0.89
C LEU A 164 -7.22 12.92 -1.51
N ASP A 165 -7.30 14.05 -0.81
CA ASP A 165 -6.81 15.33 -1.28
C ASP A 165 -6.25 16.13 -0.10
N PRO A 166 -4.97 16.54 -0.12
CA PRO A 166 -4.38 17.34 0.95
C PRO A 166 -5.10 18.68 1.19
N TYR A 167 -5.82 19.18 0.19
CA TYR A 167 -6.62 20.40 0.23
C TYR A 167 -8.13 20.13 0.39
N GLY A 168 -8.51 18.89 0.72
CA GLY A 168 -9.90 18.51 0.99
C GLY A 168 -10.53 19.35 2.11
N GLU A 169 -11.83 19.62 1.96
CA GLU A 169 -12.61 20.40 2.92
C GLU A 169 -12.76 19.66 4.26
N TYR A 170 -12.89 18.33 4.19
CA TYR A 170 -13.12 17.47 5.35
C TYR A 170 -11.83 16.80 5.82
N GLU A 171 -11.61 16.72 7.13
CA GLU A 171 -10.58 15.85 7.70
C GLU A 171 -11.13 14.42 7.78
N ILE A 172 -10.40 13.43 7.27
CA ILE A 172 -10.84 12.04 7.35
C ILE A 172 -10.66 11.49 8.77
N ASP A 173 -11.63 10.73 9.24
CA ASP A 173 -11.55 9.99 10.49
C ASP A 173 -11.43 8.48 10.27
N GLU A 174 -11.17 7.76 11.35
CA GLU A 174 -10.95 6.32 11.29
C GLU A 174 -12.21 5.54 10.91
N THR A 175 -13.39 6.02 11.32
CA THR A 175 -14.68 5.40 11.00
C THR A 175 -14.90 5.46 9.49
N THR A 176 -14.71 6.63 8.88
CA THR A 176 -14.79 6.85 7.43
C THR A 176 -13.83 5.92 6.69
N ILE A 177 -12.58 5.76 7.16
CA ILE A 177 -11.60 4.84 6.53
C ILE A 177 -12.03 3.37 6.65
N ARG A 178 -12.64 2.96 7.77
CA ARG A 178 -13.06 1.56 7.97
C ARG A 178 -14.32 1.22 7.18
N GLU A 179 -15.23 2.16 7.03
CA GLU A 179 -16.51 1.96 6.34
C GLU A 179 -16.43 2.18 4.83
N ALA A 180 -15.51 3.05 4.36
CA ALA A 180 -15.37 3.32 2.94
C ALA A 180 -14.98 2.06 2.16
N GLN A 181 -15.70 1.83 1.07
CA GLN A 181 -15.45 0.74 0.12
C GLN A 181 -14.41 1.12 -0.93
N THR A 182 -14.36 2.40 -1.33
CA THR A 182 -13.51 2.86 -2.44
C THR A 182 -12.76 4.13 -2.06
N PHE A 183 -11.45 4.14 -2.30
CA PHE A 183 -10.56 5.28 -2.10
C PHE A 183 -9.95 5.70 -3.42
N ILE A 184 -10.01 6.99 -3.73
CA ILE A 184 -9.40 7.57 -4.92
C ILE A 184 -8.16 8.35 -4.47
N ILE A 185 -7.00 7.97 -5.01
CA ILE A 185 -5.71 8.58 -4.73
C ILE A 185 -5.19 9.18 -6.03
N GLY A 186 -4.90 10.48 -6.03
CA GLY A 186 -4.31 11.14 -7.20
C GLY A 186 -2.92 10.58 -7.53
N GLY A 187 -2.65 10.39 -8.82
CA GLY A 187 -1.32 10.04 -9.34
C GLY A 187 -0.30 11.19 -9.24
N ILE A 188 -0.72 12.39 -8.86
CA ILE A 188 0.17 13.53 -8.64
C ILE A 188 0.24 13.82 -7.16
N VAL A 189 1.47 13.95 -6.68
CA VAL A 189 1.77 14.46 -5.34
C VAL A 189 2.12 15.93 -5.52
N ASP A 190 1.47 16.82 -4.77
CA ASP A 190 1.75 18.27 -4.73
C ASP A 190 3.14 18.56 -4.09
N LYS A 191 4.21 18.03 -4.68
CA LYS A 191 5.60 18.37 -4.33
C LYS A 191 6.08 19.50 -5.22
N GLY A 192 5.90 20.72 -4.73
CA GLY A 192 6.60 21.90 -5.24
C GLY A 192 5.69 22.89 -5.97
N LYS A 193 6.28 24.04 -6.31
CA LYS A 193 5.58 25.23 -6.83
C LYS A 193 5.02 25.09 -8.25
N ARG A 194 5.24 23.95 -8.93
CA ARG A 194 5.03 23.84 -10.38
C ARG A 194 3.60 23.49 -10.76
N PHE A 195 2.89 22.76 -9.89
CA PHE A 195 1.48 22.44 -10.08
C PHE A 195 0.79 22.43 -8.72
N ASP A 196 0.70 23.61 -8.10
CA ASP A 196 -0.02 23.76 -6.84
C ASP A 196 -1.49 23.41 -7.05
N ARG A 197 -2.06 22.60 -6.13
CA ARG A 197 -3.43 22.11 -6.16
C ARG A 197 -3.73 21.17 -7.35
N ALA A 198 -2.78 20.32 -7.72
CA ALA A 198 -2.97 19.29 -8.75
C ALA A 198 -4.19 18.41 -8.46
N THR A 199 -4.38 18.03 -7.20
CA THR A 199 -5.49 17.17 -6.78
C THR A 199 -6.85 17.89 -6.86
N GLU A 200 -6.90 19.20 -6.58
CA GLU A 200 -8.09 20.01 -6.80
C GLU A 200 -8.41 20.10 -8.30
N PHE A 201 -7.40 20.35 -9.13
CA PHE A 201 -7.58 20.38 -10.58
C PHE A 201 -8.06 19.03 -11.12
N LEU A 202 -7.44 17.93 -10.67
CA LEU A 202 -7.81 16.55 -10.99
C LEU A 202 -9.31 16.32 -10.74
N THR A 203 -9.82 16.68 -9.55
CA THR A 203 -11.25 16.48 -9.24
C THR A 203 -12.18 17.24 -10.20
N ARG A 204 -11.77 18.41 -10.69
CA ARG A 204 -12.56 19.20 -11.65
C ARG A 204 -12.55 18.59 -13.06
N VAL A 205 -11.44 17.97 -13.46
CA VAL A 205 -11.27 17.44 -14.84
C VAL A 205 -11.56 15.95 -14.98
N SER A 206 -11.55 15.20 -13.88
CA SER A 206 -11.71 13.74 -13.89
C SER A 206 -13.17 13.26 -13.72
N GLY A 207 -14.16 14.16 -13.79
CA GLY A 207 -15.58 13.78 -13.80
C GLY A 207 -16.19 13.33 -12.46
N TYR A 208 -15.41 13.37 -11.37
CA TYR A 208 -15.87 12.99 -10.02
C TYR A 208 -15.90 14.14 -9.01
N SER A 209 -16.05 15.39 -9.50
CA SER A 209 -16.15 16.59 -8.67
C SER A 209 -17.28 16.58 -7.63
N HIS A 210 -18.27 15.71 -7.82
CA HIS A 210 -19.40 15.51 -6.91
C HIS A 210 -19.04 14.65 -5.68
N LEU A 211 -17.90 13.97 -5.68
CA LEU A 211 -17.46 13.13 -4.57
C LEU A 211 -16.85 13.97 -3.44
N LYS A 212 -17.02 13.48 -2.20
CA LYS A 212 -16.45 14.14 -1.02
C LYS A 212 -14.92 14.04 -1.05
N ARG A 213 -14.27 15.18 -0.81
CA ARG A 213 -12.81 15.32 -0.73
C ARG A 213 -12.36 15.38 0.72
N TYR A 214 -11.48 14.47 1.09
CA TYR A 214 -10.96 14.34 2.43
C TYR A 214 -9.45 14.52 2.45
N LYS A 215 -8.96 15.28 3.43
CA LYS A 215 -7.53 15.34 3.77
C LYS A 215 -7.20 14.39 4.91
N ILE A 216 -6.04 13.74 4.81
CA ILE A 216 -5.42 13.05 5.95
C ILE A 216 -4.62 14.08 6.73
N ALA A 217 -4.89 14.21 8.02
CA ALA A 217 -4.19 15.14 8.89
C ALA A 217 -3.65 14.44 10.14
N LEU A 218 -2.52 14.93 10.62
CA LEU A 218 -1.91 14.54 11.88
C LEU A 218 -2.10 15.68 12.87
N ARG A 219 -3.01 15.52 13.83
CA ARG A 219 -3.40 16.57 14.80
C ARG A 219 -3.79 17.88 14.08
N SER A 220 -4.75 17.76 13.16
CA SER A 220 -5.32 18.87 12.36
C SER A 220 -4.33 19.61 11.45
N SER A 221 -3.19 18.99 11.12
CA SER A 221 -2.23 19.51 10.14
C SER A 221 -1.81 18.43 9.15
N VAL A 222 -1.78 18.78 7.86
CA VAL A 222 -1.24 17.92 6.80
C VAL A 222 0.29 17.84 6.83
N ILE A 223 0.97 18.75 7.54
CA ILE A 223 2.43 18.75 7.63
C ILE A 223 2.89 17.50 8.38
N GLY A 224 3.82 16.76 7.77
CA GLY A 224 4.32 15.49 8.29
C GLY A 224 3.45 14.28 7.94
N VAL A 225 2.34 14.46 7.23
CA VAL A 225 1.63 13.34 6.62
C VAL A 225 2.41 12.93 5.36
N PRO A 226 2.78 11.64 5.19
CA PRO A 226 3.41 11.18 3.96
C PRO A 226 2.53 11.48 2.76
N ASP A 227 3.15 11.86 1.65
CA ASP A 227 2.45 12.30 0.45
C ASP A 227 2.63 11.33 -0.73
N ARG A 228 3.49 10.33 -0.59
CA ARG A 228 3.66 9.25 -1.57
C ARG A 228 2.45 8.33 -1.57
N ILE A 229 1.98 7.94 -2.75
CA ILE A 229 0.82 7.06 -2.98
C ILE A 229 0.92 5.78 -2.18
N ASN A 230 2.07 5.08 -2.25
CA ASN A 230 2.27 3.83 -1.54
C ASN A 230 2.24 4.00 -0.01
N LYS A 231 2.53 5.20 0.51
CA LYS A 231 2.46 5.53 1.93
C LYS A 231 1.06 5.95 2.36
N ILE A 232 0.35 6.72 1.55
CA ILE A 232 -1.08 6.99 1.74
C ILE A 232 -1.85 5.67 1.81
N LEU A 233 -1.62 4.77 0.84
CA LEU A 233 -2.21 3.43 0.84
C LEU A 233 -1.89 2.65 2.13
N GLU A 234 -0.63 2.71 2.59
CA GLU A 234 -0.20 2.04 3.82
C GLU A 234 -0.91 2.60 5.07
N ILE A 235 -1.14 3.92 5.14
CA ILE A 235 -1.90 4.56 6.23
C ILE A 235 -3.33 4.00 6.26
N LEU A 236 -4.02 3.99 5.12
CA LEU A 236 -5.39 3.49 5.03
C LEU A 236 -5.49 2.03 5.48
N LEU A 237 -4.58 1.18 5.00
CA LEU A 237 -4.55 -0.25 5.33
C LEU A 237 -4.23 -0.51 6.81
N LEU A 238 -3.35 0.28 7.43
CA LEU A 238 -3.08 0.19 8.86
C LEU A 238 -4.31 0.55 9.69
N VAL A 239 -5.02 1.65 9.33
CA VAL A 239 -6.24 2.05 10.04
C VAL A 239 -7.34 0.99 9.92
N ARG A 240 -7.48 0.37 8.75
CA ARG A 240 -8.38 -0.79 8.54
C ARG A 240 -7.95 -2.02 9.33
N SER A 241 -6.66 -2.15 9.64
CA SER A 241 -6.08 -3.22 10.47
C SER A 241 -6.03 -2.85 11.97
N SER A 242 -6.97 -2.02 12.42
CA SER A 242 -7.17 -1.61 13.82
C SER A 242 -6.16 -0.61 14.41
N TYR A 243 -5.33 0.03 13.59
CA TYR A 243 -4.51 1.15 14.06
C TYR A 243 -5.37 2.41 14.20
N SER A 244 -4.99 3.30 15.12
CA SER A 244 -5.49 4.66 15.08
C SER A 244 -4.89 5.43 13.89
N LEU A 245 -5.58 6.47 13.41
CA LEU A 245 -5.09 7.27 12.28
C LEU A 245 -3.74 7.94 12.62
N GLU A 246 -3.62 8.48 13.83
CA GLU A 246 -2.36 9.07 14.32
C GLU A 246 -1.23 8.04 14.30
N LYS A 247 -1.45 6.83 14.82
CA LYS A 247 -0.42 5.78 14.84
C LYS A 247 -0.05 5.34 13.43
N ALA A 248 -1.04 5.17 12.56
CA ALA A 248 -0.80 4.79 11.15
C ALA A 248 0.07 5.83 10.42
N ILE A 249 -0.17 7.13 10.64
CA ILE A 249 0.68 8.19 10.09
C ILE A 249 2.10 8.11 10.67
N LEU A 250 2.25 8.00 11.99
CA LEU A 250 3.57 7.97 12.65
C LEU A 250 4.45 6.77 12.23
N GLU A 251 3.84 5.61 11.98
CA GLU A 251 4.53 4.39 11.53
C GLU A 251 4.94 4.45 10.05
N THR A 252 4.24 5.24 9.24
CA THR A 252 4.49 5.34 7.79
C THR A 252 5.43 6.47 7.39
N GLN A 253 5.59 7.46 8.27
CA GLN A 253 6.50 8.59 8.12
C GLN A 253 7.94 8.16 7.83
N ASN A 254 8.54 8.81 6.84
CA ASN A 254 9.98 8.81 6.67
C ASN A 254 10.65 9.90 7.54
N ASN A 255 11.98 9.92 7.55
CA ASN A 255 12.72 10.92 8.35
C ASN A 255 12.46 12.38 7.91
N SER A 256 12.25 12.65 6.61
CA SER A 256 11.93 14.02 6.15
C SER A 256 10.53 14.48 6.59
N ASP A 257 9.55 13.58 6.64
CA ASP A 257 8.20 13.89 7.11
C ASP A 257 8.26 14.28 8.59
N LYS A 258 8.96 13.49 9.41
CA LYS A 258 9.20 13.76 10.84
C LYS A 258 9.93 15.08 11.08
N ILE A 259 11.00 15.34 10.33
CA ILE A 259 11.77 16.59 10.44
C ILE A 259 10.91 17.80 10.06
N SER A 260 10.13 17.70 8.98
CA SER A 260 9.27 18.81 8.53
C SER A 260 8.20 19.12 9.57
N ARG A 261 7.62 18.08 10.18
CA ARG A 261 6.66 18.24 11.28
C ARG A 261 7.30 18.81 12.54
N ALA A 262 8.48 18.32 12.91
CA ALA A 262 9.20 18.84 14.08
C ALA A 262 9.46 20.34 13.97
N ARG A 263 9.94 20.81 12.81
CA ARG A 263 10.16 22.25 12.57
C ARG A 263 8.87 23.06 12.71
N PHE A 264 7.78 22.56 12.15
CA PHE A 264 6.48 23.23 12.25
C PHE A 264 6.00 23.36 13.69
N GLU A 265 6.15 22.33 14.51
CA GLU A 265 5.75 22.36 15.93
C GLU A 265 6.70 23.21 16.78
N ILE A 266 8.02 23.13 16.56
CA ILE A 266 9.03 23.95 17.23
C ILE A 266 8.77 25.44 16.98
N ASN A 267 8.48 25.81 15.73
CA ASN A 267 8.16 27.20 15.37
C ASN A 267 6.86 27.70 16.04
N LYS A 268 5.99 26.79 16.49
CA LYS A 268 4.78 27.09 17.26
C LYS A 268 4.97 26.93 18.78
N GLY A 269 6.18 26.63 19.25
CA GLY A 269 6.49 26.41 20.66
C GLY A 269 5.84 25.16 21.27
N ARG A 270 5.56 24.14 20.47
CA ARG A 270 4.85 22.91 20.88
C ARG A 270 5.80 21.73 21.08
N ASP A 271 5.38 20.78 21.92
CA ASP A 271 6.12 19.55 22.17
C ASP A 271 6.18 18.65 20.91
N ILE A 272 7.32 17.96 20.75
CA ILE A 272 7.62 17.03 19.66
C ILE A 272 7.89 15.60 20.15
N GLY A 273 7.80 15.31 21.46
CA GLY A 273 8.13 14.01 22.03
C GLY A 273 7.33 12.85 21.42
N TRP A 274 6.10 13.14 21.00
CA TRP A 274 5.19 12.20 20.35
C TRP A 274 5.58 11.78 18.92
N LEU A 275 6.50 12.50 18.25
CA LEU A 275 6.92 12.18 16.86
C LEU A 275 7.90 11.00 16.78
N GLY A 276 8.44 10.53 17.91
CA GLY A 276 9.41 9.43 17.96
C GLY A 276 10.69 9.77 17.19
N ILE A 277 11.21 10.99 17.37
CA ILE A 277 12.42 11.49 16.70
C ILE A 277 13.65 10.96 17.43
N ASN A 278 14.51 10.24 16.71
CA ASN A 278 15.80 9.77 17.21
C ASN A 278 16.89 10.87 17.24
N GLN A 279 17.98 10.58 17.95
CA GLN A 279 19.09 11.52 18.15
C GLN A 279 19.67 12.08 16.84
N LYS A 280 19.85 11.23 15.82
CA LYS A 280 20.38 11.64 14.50
C LYS A 280 19.49 12.66 13.80
N MET A 281 18.17 12.59 13.99
CA MET A 281 17.23 13.56 13.42
C MET A 281 17.24 14.89 14.20
N LEU A 282 17.41 14.85 15.53
CA LEU A 282 17.60 16.06 16.35
C LEU A 282 18.87 16.84 15.96
N GLU A 283 19.95 16.12 15.65
CA GLU A 283 21.19 16.73 15.13
C GLU A 283 20.97 17.42 13.78
N LYS A 284 20.15 16.84 12.89
CA LYS A 284 19.80 17.47 11.60
C LYS A 284 18.97 18.75 11.78
N LEU A 285 18.04 18.77 12.73
CA LEU A 285 17.23 19.93 13.07
C LEU A 285 18.12 21.09 13.56
N SER A 286 18.98 20.83 14.56
CA SER A 286 19.88 21.84 15.12
C SER A 286 20.91 22.38 14.11
N ASN A 287 21.42 21.54 13.22
CA ASN A 287 22.38 21.96 12.19
C ASN A 287 21.74 22.78 11.05
N SER A 288 20.44 22.59 10.77
CA SER A 288 19.73 23.46 9.82
C SER A 288 19.51 24.86 10.37
N ASP A 289 19.21 24.99 11.67
CA ASP A 289 18.93 26.27 12.31
C ASP A 289 20.20 27.13 12.43
N LYS A 290 21.36 26.49 12.64
CA LYS A 290 22.67 27.17 12.60
C LYS A 290 23.07 27.69 11.21
N LYS A 291 22.54 27.09 10.13
CA LYS A 291 22.81 27.52 8.75
C LYS A 291 21.88 28.65 8.28
N SER A 292 20.64 28.72 8.78
CA SER A 292 19.75 29.86 8.54
C SER A 292 20.25 31.12 9.26
N ASN A 293 20.66 31.00 10.52
CA ASN A 293 21.17 32.16 11.30
C ASN A 293 22.52 32.71 10.80
N LYS A 294 23.27 31.94 9.98
CA LYS A 294 24.51 32.40 9.34
C LYS A 294 24.31 33.09 7.98
N LYS A 295 23.11 33.03 7.40
CA LYS A 295 22.78 33.72 6.14
C LYS A 295 22.11 35.07 6.34
N GLU A 296 21.71 35.38 7.57
CA GLU A 296 21.07 36.65 7.96
C GLU A 296 22.02 37.56 8.76
N GLY A 297 23.30 37.20 8.87
CA GLY A 297 24.34 37.99 9.56
C GLY A 297 25.43 38.46 8.62
#